data_AF-A0AA36HTN9-F1
#
_entry.id   AF-A0AA36HTN9-F1
#
_cell.length_a   1.000
_cell.length_b   1.000
_cell.length_c   1.000
_cell.angle_alpha   90.00
_cell.angle_beta   90.00
_cell.angle_gamma   90.00
#
_symmetry.space_group_name_H-M   'P 1'
#
loop_
_entity.id
_entity.type
_entity.pdbx_description
1 polymer ?
#
loop_
_entity_poly.entity_id
_entity_poly.type
_entity_poly.pdbx_seq_one_letter_code
_entity_poly.pdbx_strand_id
1 'polypeptide(L)'
;MRRSRLDVRGRSLNRLDGTQRRIFELREEMAKSGGVNAALDNSKAIAKQIRILENRLDKGLQKFNEAIAANRALREQIDTLRRERVVFDDIYRKLENELQQKKKEMANIIEQANAAYEARDSAQAQMASLKQQADKEHAEFEKEWRELGRLIENDKRMKEFMRTKVRGNKEDGDTKEEDKHKKKITKHTWDTTKSLVTMTSNQDKVASYEEAFARIQAATGICDIDQLVQNFIDAEDTNFSLFKYNNELSAEIEKLEQQIAEYKEEYITLSGQSSRKEDTEKAKILETLEEKWNDIDRKAITYEVKHQESQQTLSHIRTCIESIFRRLGCSAEDLPCGCGSGISEANMMVYLAIIEQRTNELLKMYDSLKQDDDEYESTRPARTGQTSTSLQIKLPSTVEDYSDDEDDEDEDDQRPFTRDELKTKANKNYNKKQKKPRNRGAH
;
A
#
# COMPACT_ATOMS: atom_id res chain seq x y z
N MET A 1 40.31 127.56 22.88
CA MET A 1 40.60 126.10 22.79
C MET A 1 39.56 125.17 23.44
N ARG A 2 38.92 125.52 24.58
CA ARG A 2 37.92 124.62 25.23
C ARG A 2 36.61 124.40 24.43
N ARG A 3 36.10 125.40 23.69
CA ARG A 3 34.89 125.28 22.85
C ARG A 3 35.04 124.31 21.66
N SER A 4 36.18 124.30 20.96
CA SER A 4 36.43 123.37 19.85
C SER A 4 36.51 121.90 20.28
N ARG A 5 37.07 121.61 21.46
CA ARG A 5 37.09 120.23 22.00
C ARG A 5 35.70 119.75 22.41
N LEU A 6 34.85 120.64 22.92
CA LEU A 6 33.46 120.33 23.27
C LEU A 6 32.60 120.06 22.02
N ASP A 7 32.83 120.82 20.95
CA ASP A 7 32.11 120.66 19.67
C ASP A 7 32.51 119.38 18.93
N VAL A 8 33.81 119.05 18.87
CA VAL A 8 34.27 117.75 18.31
C VAL A 8 33.74 116.57 19.13
N ARG A 9 33.68 116.69 20.46
CA ARG A 9 33.12 115.66 21.35
C ARG A 9 31.59 115.54 21.21
N GLY A 10 30.88 116.66 21.00
CA GLY A 10 29.45 116.70 20.71
C GLY A 10 29.10 116.07 19.36
N ARG A 11 29.91 116.29 18.32
CA ARG A 11 29.74 115.63 17.02
C ARG A 11 30.03 114.13 17.08
N SER A 12 31.02 113.71 17.89
CA SER A 12 31.27 112.29 18.15
C SER A 12 30.12 111.64 18.92
N LEU A 13 29.54 112.33 19.90
CA LEU A 13 28.37 111.88 20.65
C LEU A 13 27.14 111.77 19.75
N ASN A 14 26.88 112.74 18.87
CA ASN A 14 25.77 112.66 17.92
C ASN A 14 25.94 111.54 16.89
N ARG A 15 27.19 111.23 16.47
CA ARG A 15 27.46 110.07 15.62
C ARG A 15 27.21 108.77 16.37
N LEU A 16 27.65 108.67 17.63
CA LEU A 16 27.40 107.51 18.49
C LEU A 16 25.90 107.30 18.73
N ASP A 17 25.15 108.37 19.01
CA ASP A 17 23.70 108.33 19.21
C ASP A 17 22.95 107.94 17.92
N GLY A 18 23.39 108.44 16.76
CA GLY A 18 22.88 108.00 15.45
C GLY A 18 23.15 106.52 15.18
N THR A 19 24.34 106.02 15.50
CA THR A 19 24.65 104.57 15.37
C THR A 19 23.85 103.72 16.35
N GLN A 20 23.60 104.20 17.57
CA GLN A 20 22.76 103.50 18.54
C GLN A 20 21.30 103.41 18.10
N ARG A 21 20.75 104.50 17.55
CA ARG A 21 19.41 104.49 16.93
C ARG A 21 19.33 103.50 15.77
N ARG A 22 20.33 103.46 14.89
CA ARG A 22 20.35 102.51 13.77
C ARG A 22 20.46 101.06 14.23
N ILE A 23 21.25 100.78 15.27
CA ILE A 23 21.33 99.45 15.89
C ILE A 23 20.00 99.06 16.53
N PHE A 24 19.29 100.01 17.14
CA PHE A 24 17.98 99.78 17.73
C PHE A 24 16.91 99.46 16.66
N GLU A 25 16.86 100.25 15.58
CA GLU A 25 15.98 99.99 14.43
C GLU A 25 16.24 98.60 13.81
N LEU A 26 17.51 98.24 13.57
CA LEU A 26 17.87 96.93 13.04
C LEU A 26 17.50 95.78 14.00
N ARG A 27 17.62 95.99 15.31
CA ARG A 27 17.17 95.01 16.31
C ARG A 27 15.64 94.87 16.33
N GLU A 28 14.92 95.97 16.16
CA GLU A 28 13.45 95.96 16.08
C GLU A 28 12.95 95.28 14.79
N GLU A 29 13.60 95.53 13.65
CA GLU A 29 13.34 94.84 12.39
C GLU A 29 13.65 93.35 12.49
N MET A 30 14.79 92.97 13.08
CA MET A 30 15.13 91.56 13.34
C MET A 30 14.15 90.90 14.32
N ALA A 31 13.64 91.63 15.32
CA ALA A 31 12.62 91.12 16.24
C ALA A 31 11.27 90.93 15.54
N LYS A 32 10.87 91.87 14.66
CA LYS A 32 9.67 91.75 13.82
C LYS A 32 9.74 90.57 12.84
N SER A 33 10.93 90.22 12.34
CA SER A 33 11.16 89.03 11.52
C SER A 33 11.35 87.73 12.32
N GLY A 34 11.01 87.72 13.62
CA GLY A 34 11.08 86.53 14.50
C GLY A 34 12.46 86.23 15.08
N GLY A 35 13.45 87.09 14.84
CA GLY A 35 14.85 86.87 15.22
C GLY A 35 15.61 85.96 14.25
N VAL A 36 16.94 85.98 14.35
CA VAL A 36 17.86 85.20 13.49
C VAL A 36 17.60 83.68 13.59
N ASN A 37 17.04 83.22 14.72
CA ASN A 37 16.78 81.81 14.97
C ASN A 37 15.37 81.34 14.56
N ALA A 38 14.42 82.23 14.22
CA ALA A 38 13.05 81.80 13.87
C ALA A 38 13.01 80.90 12.62
N ALA A 39 13.84 81.19 11.61
CA ALA A 39 13.95 80.33 10.43
C ALA A 39 14.50 78.94 10.78
N LEU A 40 15.50 78.89 11.67
CA LEU A 40 16.10 77.64 12.14
C LEU A 40 15.11 76.83 13.01
N ASP A 41 14.36 77.49 13.88
CA ASP A 41 13.38 76.83 14.75
C ASP A 41 12.15 76.34 13.96
N ASN A 42 11.71 77.08 12.94
CA ASN A 42 10.69 76.62 12.01
C ASN A 42 11.19 75.41 11.19
N SER A 43 12.43 75.46 10.67
CA SER A 43 13.04 74.32 9.99
C SER A 43 13.15 73.09 10.90
N LYS A 44 13.50 73.26 12.18
CA LYS A 44 13.53 72.18 13.18
C LYS A 44 12.13 71.63 13.47
N ALA A 45 11.11 72.49 13.55
CA ALA A 45 9.73 72.07 13.74
C ALA A 45 9.21 71.25 12.56
N ILE A 46 9.50 71.69 11.33
CA ILE A 46 9.17 70.95 10.09
C ILE A 46 9.89 69.60 10.06
N ALA A 47 11.19 69.56 10.37
CA ALA A 47 11.95 68.31 10.42
C ALA A 47 11.40 67.32 11.46
N LYS A 48 10.98 67.81 12.64
CA LYS A 48 10.30 66.98 13.65
C LYS A 48 8.97 66.44 13.12
N GLN A 49 8.19 67.27 12.43
CA GLN A 49 6.91 66.85 11.86
C GLN A 49 7.10 65.79 10.77
N ILE A 50 8.09 65.96 9.89
CA ILE A 50 8.48 64.97 8.87
C ILE A 50 8.81 63.64 9.57
N ARG A 51 9.66 63.66 10.60
CA ARG A 51 10.04 62.45 11.35
C ARG A 51 8.83 61.76 12.02
N ILE A 52 7.86 62.52 12.53
CA ILE A 52 6.63 61.95 13.10
C ILE A 52 5.77 61.28 12.02
N LEU A 53 5.67 61.90 10.84
CA LEU A 53 4.92 61.35 9.71
C LEU A 53 5.60 60.10 9.14
N GLU A 54 6.92 60.09 9.02
CA GLU A 54 7.72 58.92 8.64
C GLU A 54 7.50 57.76 9.63
N ASN A 55 7.65 58.02 10.94
CA ASN A 55 7.38 57.00 11.96
C ASN A 55 5.93 56.48 11.91
N ARG A 56 4.96 57.32 11.55
CA ARG A 56 3.57 56.91 11.40
C ARG A 56 3.36 56.08 10.14
N LEU A 57 4.06 56.42 9.06
CA LEU A 57 4.07 55.64 7.82
C LEU A 57 4.69 54.27 8.06
N ASP A 58 5.85 54.19 8.72
CA ASP A 58 6.53 52.93 9.03
C ASP A 58 5.67 52.02 9.89
N LYS A 59 5.05 52.57 10.94
CA LYS A 59 4.08 51.81 11.75
C LYS A 59 2.86 51.35 10.93
N GLY A 60 2.44 52.14 9.95
CA GLY A 60 1.38 51.78 9.01
C GLY A 60 1.80 50.63 8.10
N LEU A 61 3.01 50.70 7.52
CA LEU A 61 3.59 49.67 6.68
C LEU A 61 3.83 48.37 7.44
N GLN A 62 4.31 48.44 8.68
CA GLN A 62 4.48 47.28 9.53
C GLN A 62 3.14 46.56 9.74
N LYS A 63 2.09 47.29 10.16
CA LYS A 63 0.74 46.71 10.34
C LYS A 63 0.17 46.15 9.05
N PHE A 64 0.42 46.82 7.92
CA PHE A 64 0.00 46.33 6.61
C PHE A 64 0.69 45.02 6.23
N ASN A 65 2.00 44.92 6.44
CA ASN A 65 2.77 43.71 6.20
C ASN A 65 2.35 42.57 7.12
N GLU A 66 2.10 42.86 8.41
CA GLU A 66 1.55 41.89 9.37
C GLU A 66 0.17 41.38 8.92
N ALA A 67 -0.71 42.27 8.44
CA ALA A 67 -2.01 41.90 7.92
C ALA A 67 -1.90 41.06 6.63
N ILE A 68 -0.94 41.36 5.75
CA ILE A 68 -0.66 40.53 4.55
C ILE A 68 -0.18 39.14 4.96
N ALA A 69 0.75 39.04 5.91
CA ALA A 69 1.27 37.77 6.39
C ALA A 69 0.14 36.92 7.01
N ALA A 70 -0.71 37.53 7.83
CA ALA A 70 -1.89 36.87 8.38
C ALA A 70 -2.88 36.44 7.27
N ASN A 71 -3.13 37.26 6.25
CA ASN A 71 -3.99 36.90 5.13
C ASN A 71 -3.42 35.74 4.33
N ARG A 72 -2.09 35.71 4.12
CA ARG A 72 -1.40 34.61 3.45
C ARG A 72 -1.56 33.30 4.23
N ALA A 73 -1.36 33.32 5.55
CA ALA A 73 -1.56 32.15 6.41
C ALA A 73 -3.01 31.65 6.37
N LEU A 74 -3.99 32.55 6.42
CA LEU A 74 -5.41 32.19 6.30
C LEU A 74 -5.75 31.57 4.94
N ARG A 75 -5.18 32.08 3.84
CA ARG A 75 -5.36 31.49 2.50
C ARG A 75 -4.80 30.07 2.44
N GLU A 76 -3.61 29.86 2.98
CA GLU A 76 -2.98 28.54 3.04
C GLU A 76 -3.80 27.55 3.89
N GLN A 77 -4.37 28.00 5.01
CA GLN A 77 -5.31 27.20 5.79
C GLN A 77 -6.57 26.86 4.99
N ILE A 78 -7.15 27.81 4.27
CA ILE A 78 -8.32 27.56 3.41
C ILE A 78 -7.98 26.53 2.33
N ASP A 79 -6.83 26.62 1.68
CA ASP A 79 -6.42 25.68 0.64
C ASP A 79 -6.12 24.29 1.21
N THR A 80 -5.61 24.22 2.43
CA THR A 80 -5.44 22.95 3.15
C THR A 80 -6.77 22.30 3.49
N LEU A 81 -7.70 23.05 4.09
CA LEU A 81 -9.06 22.58 4.39
C LEU A 81 -9.83 22.16 3.13
N ARG A 82 -9.61 22.84 2.00
CA ARG A 82 -10.21 22.45 0.71
C ARG A 82 -9.66 21.13 0.19
N ARG A 83 -8.34 20.91 0.28
CA ARG A 83 -7.72 19.62 -0.08
C ARG A 83 -8.23 18.50 0.81
N GLU A 84 -8.28 18.72 2.12
CA GLU A 84 -8.83 17.76 3.07
C GLU A 84 -10.29 17.42 2.75
N ARG A 85 -11.12 18.43 2.46
CA ARG A 85 -12.53 18.21 2.08
C ARG A 85 -12.68 17.33 0.85
N VAL A 86 -11.85 17.53 -0.18
CA VAL A 86 -11.89 16.66 -1.39
C VAL A 86 -11.55 15.22 -1.03
N VAL A 87 -10.52 15.00 -0.19
CA VAL A 87 -10.15 13.66 0.28
C VAL A 87 -11.29 13.03 1.09
N PHE A 88 -11.93 13.78 1.97
CA PHE A 88 -13.09 13.29 2.73
C PHE A 88 -14.26 12.95 1.82
N ASP A 89 -14.62 13.82 0.87
CA ASP A 89 -15.73 13.57 -0.07
C ASP A 89 -15.47 12.29 -0.90
N ASP A 90 -14.22 12.03 -1.30
CA ASP A 90 -13.84 10.80 -2.00
C ASP A 90 -13.96 9.55 -1.10
N ILE A 91 -13.54 9.65 0.17
CA ILE A 91 -13.70 8.56 1.14
C ILE A 91 -15.19 8.29 1.39
N TYR A 92 -16.00 9.33 1.57
CA TYR A 92 -17.45 9.19 1.75
C TYR A 92 -18.10 8.51 0.55
N ARG A 93 -17.73 8.88 -0.67
CA ARG A 93 -18.23 8.20 -1.89
C ARG A 93 -17.84 6.73 -1.94
N LYS A 94 -16.61 6.38 -1.57
CA LYS A 94 -16.16 4.98 -1.50
C LYS A 94 -16.97 4.19 -0.47
N LEU A 95 -17.13 4.73 0.73
CA LEU A 95 -17.92 4.10 1.80
C LEU A 95 -19.39 3.95 1.42
N GLU A 96 -19.99 4.95 0.77
CA GLU A 96 -21.36 4.88 0.25
C GLU A 96 -21.51 3.78 -0.80
N ASN A 97 -20.56 3.68 -1.74
CA ASN A 97 -20.56 2.62 -2.75
C ASN A 97 -20.40 1.22 -2.13
N GLU A 98 -19.50 1.06 -1.16
CA GLU A 98 -19.32 -0.19 -0.42
C GLU A 98 -20.60 -0.58 0.34
N LEU A 99 -21.26 0.40 0.98
CA LEU A 99 -22.52 0.19 1.67
C LEU A 99 -23.62 -0.29 0.70
N GLN A 100 -23.72 0.35 -0.48
CA GLN A 100 -24.68 -0.04 -1.50
C GLN A 100 -24.39 -1.45 -2.05
N GLN A 101 -23.12 -1.77 -2.27
CA GLN A 101 -22.69 -3.10 -2.70
C GLN A 101 -23.04 -4.15 -1.64
N LYS A 102 -22.79 -3.89 -0.35
CA LYS A 102 -23.16 -4.80 0.74
C LYS A 102 -24.67 -4.99 0.88
N LYS A 103 -25.47 -3.94 0.66
CA LYS A 103 -26.94 -4.07 0.60
C LYS A 103 -27.38 -4.96 -0.55
N LYS A 104 -26.74 -4.84 -1.72
CA LYS A 104 -27.04 -5.69 -2.88
C LYS A 104 -26.64 -7.14 -2.64
N GLU A 105 -25.49 -7.39 -2.04
CA GLU A 105 -25.06 -8.73 -1.62
C GLU A 105 -26.04 -9.33 -0.61
N MET A 106 -26.46 -8.57 0.40
CA MET A 106 -27.45 -8.99 1.38
C MET A 106 -28.79 -9.34 0.72
N ALA A 107 -29.27 -8.52 -0.22
CA ALA A 107 -30.49 -8.82 -0.96
C ALA A 107 -30.37 -10.11 -1.79
N ASN A 108 -29.23 -10.33 -2.46
CA ASN A 108 -28.97 -11.55 -3.21
C ASN A 108 -28.93 -12.79 -2.31
N ILE A 109 -28.29 -12.72 -1.14
CA ILE A 109 -28.29 -13.82 -0.16
C ILE A 109 -29.71 -14.14 0.32
N ILE A 110 -30.54 -13.12 0.57
CA ILE A 110 -31.94 -13.32 0.96
C ILE A 110 -32.73 -14.01 -0.16
N GLU A 111 -32.54 -13.58 -1.41
CA GLU A 111 -33.19 -14.20 -2.57
C GLU A 111 -32.78 -15.66 -2.75
N GLN A 112 -31.48 -15.96 -2.64
CA GLN A 112 -30.96 -17.33 -2.68
C GLN A 112 -31.49 -18.19 -1.51
N ALA A 113 -31.57 -17.62 -0.31
CA ALA A 113 -32.13 -18.31 0.85
C ALA A 113 -33.61 -18.63 0.63
N ASN A 114 -34.40 -17.68 0.12
CA ASN A 114 -35.81 -17.89 -0.19
C ASN A 114 -36.00 -18.97 -1.26
N ALA A 115 -35.21 -18.94 -2.34
CA ALA A 115 -35.25 -19.98 -3.37
C ALA A 115 -34.89 -21.37 -2.80
N ALA A 116 -33.91 -21.45 -1.90
CA ALA A 116 -33.57 -22.70 -1.23
C ALA A 116 -34.69 -23.18 -0.28
N TYR A 117 -35.37 -22.27 0.42
CA TYR A 117 -36.53 -22.61 1.24
C TYR A 117 -37.69 -23.13 0.40
N GLU A 118 -38.02 -22.47 -0.72
CA GLU A 118 -39.06 -22.94 -1.64
C GLU A 118 -38.74 -24.32 -2.22
N ALA A 119 -37.49 -24.56 -2.65
CA ALA A 119 -37.06 -25.86 -3.15
C ALA A 119 -37.18 -26.94 -2.07
N ARG A 120 -36.75 -26.65 -0.84
CA ARG A 120 -36.88 -27.57 0.30
C ARG A 120 -38.34 -27.88 0.59
N ASP A 121 -39.19 -26.86 0.65
CA ASP A 121 -40.61 -27.01 1.00
C ASP A 121 -41.35 -27.78 -0.10
N SER A 122 -41.01 -27.56 -1.38
CA SER A 122 -41.51 -28.38 -2.50
C SER A 122 -41.07 -29.84 -2.39
N ALA A 123 -39.80 -30.11 -2.06
CA ALA A 123 -39.31 -31.48 -1.88
C ALA A 123 -39.97 -32.17 -0.68
N GLN A 124 -40.19 -31.45 0.43
CA GLN A 124 -40.92 -31.96 1.60
C GLN A 124 -42.39 -32.27 1.25
N ALA A 125 -43.05 -31.43 0.47
CA ALA A 125 -44.41 -31.67 0.01
C ALA A 125 -44.49 -32.92 -0.89
N GLN A 126 -43.55 -33.08 -1.83
CA GLN A 126 -43.47 -34.28 -2.68
C GLN A 126 -43.21 -35.54 -1.84
N MET A 127 -42.31 -35.47 -0.87
CA MET A 127 -42.01 -36.58 0.03
C MET A 127 -43.22 -36.97 0.87
N ALA A 128 -43.96 -35.98 1.41
CA ALA A 128 -45.19 -36.23 2.15
C ALA A 128 -46.26 -36.89 1.25
N SER A 129 -46.41 -36.43 0.01
CA SER A 129 -47.33 -37.02 -0.96
C SER A 129 -46.95 -38.45 -1.32
N LEU A 130 -45.67 -38.73 -1.57
CA LEU A 130 -45.18 -40.09 -1.87
C LEU A 130 -45.38 -41.02 -0.68
N LYS A 131 -45.11 -40.54 0.53
CA LYS A 131 -45.35 -41.32 1.75
C LYS A 131 -46.84 -41.65 1.93
N GLN A 132 -47.72 -40.67 1.73
CA GLN A 132 -49.17 -40.90 1.79
C GLN A 132 -49.62 -41.92 0.74
N GLN A 133 -49.08 -41.85 -0.48
CA GLN A 133 -49.38 -42.80 -1.54
C GLN A 133 -48.89 -44.21 -1.19
N ALA A 134 -47.66 -44.35 -0.68
CA ALA A 134 -47.11 -45.63 -0.24
C ALA A 134 -47.92 -46.24 0.93
N ASP A 135 -48.31 -45.43 1.92
CA ASP A 135 -49.15 -45.86 3.04
C ASP A 135 -50.51 -46.36 2.56
N LYS A 136 -51.09 -45.69 1.54
CA LYS A 136 -52.37 -46.09 0.93
C LYS A 136 -52.24 -47.41 0.16
N GLU A 137 -51.21 -47.55 -0.67
CA GLU A 137 -50.93 -48.78 -1.42
C GLU A 137 -50.65 -49.96 -0.47
N HIS A 138 -49.90 -49.73 0.61
CA HIS A 138 -49.70 -50.73 1.66
C HIS A 138 -51.01 -51.14 2.34
N ALA A 139 -51.89 -50.18 2.67
CA ALA A 139 -53.18 -50.48 3.26
C ALA A 139 -54.10 -51.28 2.30
N GLU A 140 -54.06 -50.95 1.00
CA GLU A 140 -54.77 -51.70 -0.04
C GLU A 140 -54.21 -53.12 -0.19
N PHE A 141 -52.88 -53.28 -0.23
CA PHE A 141 -52.22 -54.57 -0.26
C PHE A 141 -52.54 -55.43 0.97
N GLU A 142 -52.51 -54.88 2.18
CA GLU A 142 -52.91 -55.62 3.38
C GLU A 142 -54.37 -56.07 3.34
N LYS A 143 -55.25 -55.27 2.75
CA LYS A 143 -56.66 -55.63 2.59
C LYS A 143 -56.81 -56.81 1.63
N GLU A 144 -56.15 -56.75 0.47
CA GLU A 144 -56.14 -57.84 -0.52
C GLU A 144 -55.52 -59.10 0.06
N TRP A 145 -54.40 -58.98 0.78
CA TRP A 145 -53.73 -60.09 1.45
C TRP A 145 -54.65 -60.79 2.47
N ARG A 146 -55.37 -59.99 3.27
CA ARG A 146 -56.35 -60.51 4.25
C ARG A 146 -57.52 -61.22 3.56
N GLU A 147 -57.98 -60.70 2.42
CA GLU A 147 -59.04 -61.31 1.62
C GLU A 147 -58.60 -62.64 0.99
N LEU A 148 -57.40 -62.67 0.39
CA LEU A 148 -56.79 -63.89 -0.15
C LEU A 148 -56.56 -64.94 0.94
N GLY A 149 -56.04 -64.53 2.09
CA GLY A 149 -55.86 -65.39 3.25
C GLY A 149 -57.18 -66.03 3.71
N ARG A 150 -58.27 -65.24 3.74
CA ARG A 150 -59.61 -65.74 4.05
C ARG A 150 -60.10 -66.75 3.01
N LEU A 151 -59.82 -66.51 1.72
CA LEU A 151 -60.19 -67.41 0.63
C LEU A 151 -59.46 -68.76 0.74
N ILE A 152 -58.15 -68.72 0.99
CA ILE A 152 -57.31 -69.90 1.19
C ILE A 152 -57.75 -70.68 2.43
N GLU A 153 -58.04 -70.01 3.53
CA GLU A 153 -58.51 -70.69 4.74
C GLU A 153 -59.87 -71.36 4.53
N ASN A 154 -60.77 -70.73 3.77
CA ASN A 154 -62.02 -71.35 3.36
C ASN A 154 -61.81 -72.56 2.43
N ASP A 155 -60.88 -72.47 1.46
CA ASP A 155 -60.50 -73.59 0.58
C ASP A 155 -59.85 -74.74 1.37
N LYS A 156 -58.95 -74.43 2.31
CA LYS A 156 -58.32 -75.41 3.21
C LYS A 156 -59.37 -76.11 4.06
N ARG A 157 -60.31 -75.37 4.65
CA ARG A 157 -61.43 -75.94 5.41
C ARG A 157 -62.29 -76.85 4.54
N MET A 158 -62.55 -76.46 3.29
CA MET A 158 -63.31 -77.27 2.33
C MET A 158 -62.56 -78.54 1.90
N LYS A 159 -61.26 -78.42 1.60
CA LYS A 159 -60.39 -79.55 1.26
C LYS A 159 -60.19 -80.49 2.43
N GLU A 160 -60.04 -79.99 3.65
CA GLU A 160 -59.94 -80.82 4.85
C GLU A 160 -61.25 -81.56 5.14
N PHE A 161 -62.39 -80.91 4.92
CA PHE A 161 -63.69 -81.58 4.93
C PHE A 161 -63.79 -82.68 3.87
N MET A 162 -63.35 -82.42 2.63
CA MET A 162 -63.32 -83.42 1.55
C MET A 162 -62.33 -84.56 1.83
N ARG A 163 -61.13 -84.27 2.37
CA ARG A 163 -60.11 -85.26 2.70
C ARG A 163 -60.55 -86.16 3.84
N THR A 164 -61.23 -85.62 4.84
CA THR A 164 -61.86 -86.40 5.91
C THR A 164 -62.95 -87.33 5.36
N LYS A 165 -63.62 -86.93 4.28
CA LYS A 165 -64.62 -87.75 3.57
C LYS A 165 -64.00 -88.81 2.63
N VAL A 166 -62.81 -88.56 2.08
CA VAL A 166 -62.10 -89.47 1.16
C VAL A 166 -61.20 -90.47 1.90
N ARG A 167 -60.65 -90.13 3.09
CA ARG A 167 -59.82 -91.02 3.91
C ARG A 167 -60.58 -92.20 4.56
N GLY A 168 -61.89 -92.31 4.31
CA GLY A 168 -62.69 -93.50 4.61
C GLY A 168 -62.70 -94.55 3.50
N ASN A 169 -62.00 -94.35 2.36
CA ASN A 169 -62.17 -95.22 1.20
C ASN A 169 -60.92 -95.28 0.28
N LYS A 170 -59.87 -96.04 0.67
CA LYS A 170 -59.03 -96.88 -0.24
C LYS A 170 -57.76 -97.44 0.45
N GLU A 171 -57.66 -98.77 0.41
CA GLU A 171 -56.48 -99.62 0.65
C GLU A 171 -55.85 -100.08 -0.70
N ASP A 172 -54.54 -100.37 -0.62
CA ASP A 172 -53.70 -101.35 -1.33
C ASP A 172 -53.44 -101.37 -2.86
N GLY A 173 -52.19 -101.73 -3.21
CA GLY A 173 -51.86 -102.42 -4.47
C GLY A 173 -50.40 -102.30 -4.97
N ASP A 174 -49.62 -103.37 -4.80
CA ASP A 174 -48.20 -103.63 -5.15
C ASP A 174 -47.99 -104.21 -6.59
N THR A 175 -46.72 -104.43 -6.97
CA THR A 175 -46.10 -105.47 -7.88
C THR A 175 -45.44 -105.09 -9.24
N LYS A 176 -44.11 -104.90 -9.22
CA LYS A 176 -42.95 -105.74 -9.66
C LYS A 176 -42.92 -106.71 -10.90
N GLU A 177 -41.70 -106.76 -11.53
CA GLU A 177 -40.99 -107.83 -12.33
C GLU A 177 -41.39 -108.04 -13.83
N GLU A 178 -40.61 -108.50 -14.84
CA GLU A 178 -39.19 -108.75 -15.20
C GLU A 178 -39.21 -109.26 -16.70
N ASP A 179 -38.14 -109.15 -17.52
CA ASP A 179 -37.53 -110.25 -18.34
C ASP A 179 -36.78 -109.91 -19.67
N LYS A 180 -35.49 -110.29 -19.66
CA LYS A 180 -34.64 -111.10 -20.58
C LYS A 180 -34.58 -110.94 -22.14
N HIS A 181 -33.36 -110.62 -22.60
CA HIS A 181 -32.43 -111.41 -23.47
C HIS A 181 -32.27 -111.23 -25.03
N LYS A 182 -31.02 -110.90 -25.42
CA LYS A 182 -30.08 -111.50 -26.43
C LYS A 182 -30.07 -111.13 -27.95
N LYS A 183 -28.99 -110.39 -28.32
CA LYS A 183 -27.83 -110.70 -29.23
C LYS A 183 -27.90 -110.67 -30.79
N LYS A 184 -26.95 -109.88 -31.34
CA LYS A 184 -26.21 -109.90 -32.65
C LYS A 184 -27.00 -109.34 -33.86
N ILE A 185 -26.47 -108.52 -34.79
CA ILE A 185 -25.20 -108.54 -35.52
C ILE A 185 -24.76 -107.12 -35.92
N THR A 186 -23.47 -106.90 -35.76
CA THR A 186 -22.60 -105.81 -36.23
C THR A 186 -22.53 -105.69 -37.76
N LYS A 187 -22.99 -104.57 -38.34
CA LYS A 187 -22.38 -103.88 -39.51
C LYS A 187 -23.01 -102.50 -39.82
N HIS A 188 -23.13 -101.60 -38.83
CA HIS A 188 -23.48 -100.17 -39.04
C HIS A 188 -22.74 -99.22 -38.07
N THR A 189 -21.57 -99.65 -37.58
CA THR A 189 -20.80 -99.07 -36.46
C THR A 189 -19.90 -97.89 -36.83
N TRP A 190 -20.42 -96.86 -37.53
CA TRP A 190 -19.73 -95.56 -37.59
C TRP A 190 -20.68 -94.36 -37.52
N ASP A 191 -21.93 -94.48 -38.00
CA ASP A 191 -22.94 -93.41 -37.86
C ASP A 191 -23.78 -93.52 -36.56
N THR A 192 -23.92 -94.71 -35.98
CA THR A 192 -24.64 -94.88 -34.70
C THR A 192 -23.81 -94.46 -33.49
N THR A 193 -22.48 -94.46 -33.57
CA THR A 193 -21.60 -94.11 -32.42
C THR A 193 -21.66 -92.62 -32.10
N LYS A 194 -21.88 -91.76 -33.10
CA LYS A 194 -22.05 -90.31 -32.84
C LYS A 194 -23.40 -90.03 -32.16
N SER A 195 -24.45 -90.75 -32.52
CA SER A 195 -25.78 -90.67 -31.89
C SER A 195 -25.86 -91.36 -30.52
N LEU A 196 -25.11 -92.46 -30.33
CA LEU A 196 -25.07 -93.21 -29.07
C LEU A 196 -24.15 -92.53 -28.05
N VAL A 197 -23.03 -91.93 -28.45
CA VAL A 197 -22.19 -91.12 -27.55
C VAL A 197 -22.93 -89.85 -27.10
N THR A 198 -23.77 -89.25 -27.96
CA THR A 198 -24.68 -88.19 -27.51
C THR A 198 -25.80 -88.72 -26.61
N MET A 199 -26.33 -89.93 -26.83
CA MET A 199 -27.34 -90.50 -25.92
C MET A 199 -26.77 -90.95 -24.58
N THR A 200 -25.59 -91.58 -24.53
CA THR A 200 -24.93 -91.97 -23.29
C THR A 200 -24.41 -90.76 -22.54
N SER A 201 -23.84 -89.76 -23.23
CA SER A 201 -23.47 -88.49 -22.60
C SER A 201 -24.68 -87.73 -22.05
N ASN A 202 -25.83 -87.78 -22.73
CA ASN A 202 -27.06 -87.19 -22.21
C ASN A 202 -27.66 -88.03 -21.07
N GLN A 203 -27.56 -89.36 -21.10
CA GLN A 203 -27.96 -90.22 -19.98
C GLN A 203 -27.07 -90.03 -18.75
N ASP A 204 -25.75 -89.88 -18.93
CA ASP A 204 -24.83 -89.59 -17.83
C ASP A 204 -25.08 -88.21 -17.24
N LYS A 205 -25.45 -87.22 -18.06
CA LYS A 205 -25.92 -85.90 -17.60
C LYS A 205 -27.25 -86.01 -16.87
N VAL A 206 -28.22 -86.78 -17.38
CA VAL A 206 -29.51 -87.00 -16.72
C VAL A 206 -29.32 -87.71 -15.39
N ALA A 207 -28.47 -88.74 -15.31
CA ALA A 207 -28.13 -89.43 -14.07
C ALA A 207 -27.39 -88.50 -13.09
N SER A 208 -26.48 -87.67 -13.58
CA SER A 208 -25.81 -86.63 -12.77
C SER A 208 -26.78 -85.57 -12.26
N TYR A 209 -27.77 -85.16 -13.07
CA TYR A 209 -28.79 -84.21 -12.66
C TYR A 209 -29.74 -84.87 -11.66
N GLU A 210 -30.18 -86.10 -11.89
CA GLU A 210 -30.99 -86.88 -10.95
C GLU A 210 -30.27 -87.06 -9.60
N GLU A 211 -28.97 -87.35 -9.59
CA GLU A 211 -28.17 -87.44 -8.37
C GLU A 211 -27.98 -86.08 -7.67
N ALA A 212 -27.84 -84.99 -8.43
CA ALA A 212 -27.80 -83.63 -7.88
C ALA A 212 -29.17 -83.22 -7.30
N PHE A 213 -30.27 -83.52 -7.99
CA PHE A 213 -31.63 -83.27 -7.52
C PHE A 213 -31.97 -84.12 -6.29
N ALA A 214 -31.56 -85.39 -6.23
CA ALA A 214 -31.74 -86.22 -5.05
C ALA A 214 -30.97 -85.66 -3.83
N ARG A 215 -29.76 -85.14 -4.04
CA ARG A 215 -28.99 -84.45 -2.98
C ARG A 215 -29.66 -83.16 -2.52
N ILE A 216 -30.18 -82.36 -3.44
CA ILE A 216 -30.90 -81.11 -3.11
C ILE A 216 -32.21 -81.43 -2.39
N GLN A 217 -32.97 -82.42 -2.85
CA GLN A 217 -34.21 -82.90 -2.23
C GLN A 217 -33.97 -83.41 -0.80
N ALA A 218 -32.86 -84.11 -0.56
CA ALA A 218 -32.46 -84.56 0.78
C ALA A 218 -32.04 -83.41 1.71
N ALA A 219 -31.49 -82.31 1.16
CA ALA A 219 -31.05 -81.15 1.94
C ALA A 219 -32.17 -80.13 2.22
N THR A 220 -33.11 -79.95 1.29
CA THR A 220 -34.18 -78.93 1.38
C THR A 220 -35.51 -79.48 1.90
N GLY A 221 -35.74 -80.80 1.83
CA GLY A 221 -36.95 -81.46 2.34
C GLY A 221 -38.24 -81.18 1.55
N ILE A 222 -38.13 -80.59 0.35
CA ILE A 222 -39.26 -80.26 -0.52
C ILE A 222 -39.54 -81.46 -1.43
N CYS A 223 -40.73 -82.06 -1.31
CA CYS A 223 -41.11 -83.28 -2.05
C CYS A 223 -41.64 -83.02 -3.47
N ASP A 224 -41.90 -81.77 -3.82
CA ASP A 224 -42.47 -81.36 -5.11
C ASP A 224 -41.41 -80.68 -5.99
N ILE A 225 -41.10 -81.30 -7.12
CA ILE A 225 -40.04 -80.88 -8.04
C ILE A 225 -40.37 -79.53 -8.67
N ASP A 226 -41.64 -79.29 -9.00
CA ASP A 226 -42.08 -78.03 -9.63
C ASP A 226 -41.91 -76.84 -8.67
N GLN A 227 -42.11 -77.07 -7.37
CA GLN A 227 -41.95 -76.05 -6.34
C GLN A 227 -40.49 -75.71 -6.07
N LEU A 228 -39.58 -76.68 -6.19
CA LEU A 228 -38.13 -76.45 -6.11
C LEU A 228 -37.63 -75.63 -7.30
N VAL A 229 -38.12 -75.94 -8.51
CA VAL A 229 -37.78 -75.19 -9.73
C VAL A 229 -38.28 -73.75 -9.63
N GLN A 230 -39.51 -73.54 -9.15
CA GLN A 230 -40.05 -72.19 -8.99
C GLN A 230 -39.24 -71.36 -7.98
N ASN A 231 -38.91 -71.93 -6.82
CA ASN A 231 -38.06 -71.25 -5.84
C ASN A 231 -36.65 -70.96 -6.37
N PHE A 232 -36.12 -71.82 -7.25
CA PHE A 232 -34.83 -71.58 -7.89
C PHE A 232 -34.93 -70.43 -8.90
N ILE A 233 -36.00 -70.37 -9.69
CA ILE A 233 -36.27 -69.25 -10.62
C ILE A 233 -36.42 -67.95 -9.83
N ASP A 234 -37.19 -67.94 -8.75
CA ASP A 234 -37.39 -66.74 -7.94
C ASP A 234 -36.06 -66.30 -7.25
N ALA A 235 -35.25 -67.26 -6.80
CA ALA A 235 -33.91 -66.99 -6.28
C ALA A 235 -32.94 -66.49 -7.37
N GLU A 236 -33.06 -66.99 -8.59
CA GLU A 236 -32.26 -66.56 -9.74
C GLU A 236 -32.65 -65.15 -10.20
N ASP A 237 -33.95 -64.83 -10.25
CA ASP A 237 -34.48 -63.51 -10.59
C ASP A 237 -34.11 -62.45 -9.55
N THR A 238 -34.18 -62.79 -8.26
CA THR A 238 -33.74 -61.89 -7.18
C THR A 238 -32.22 -61.69 -7.23
N ASN A 239 -31.45 -62.74 -7.48
CA ASN A 239 -30.00 -62.63 -7.62
C ASN A 239 -29.62 -61.82 -8.87
N PHE A 240 -30.33 -61.99 -9.99
CA PHE A 240 -30.12 -61.20 -11.20
C PHE A 240 -30.44 -59.72 -10.97
N SER A 241 -31.51 -59.42 -10.24
CA SER A 241 -31.89 -58.06 -9.86
C SER A 241 -30.84 -57.41 -8.96
N LEU A 242 -30.33 -58.15 -7.98
CA LEU A 242 -29.23 -57.70 -7.10
C LEU A 242 -27.93 -57.49 -7.87
N PHE A 243 -27.61 -58.37 -8.81
CA PHE A 243 -26.42 -58.24 -9.65
C PHE A 243 -26.51 -57.01 -10.55
N LYS A 244 -27.68 -56.74 -11.13
CA LYS A 244 -27.94 -55.52 -11.90
C LYS A 244 -27.77 -54.27 -11.03
N TYR A 245 -28.35 -54.26 -9.83
CA TYR A 245 -28.22 -53.15 -8.89
C TYR A 245 -26.77 -52.94 -8.45
N ASN A 246 -26.01 -54.01 -8.20
CA ASN A 246 -24.59 -53.94 -7.85
C ASN A 246 -23.75 -53.36 -9.00
N ASN A 247 -24.06 -53.73 -10.24
CA ASN A 247 -23.40 -53.14 -11.42
C ASN A 247 -23.76 -51.66 -11.60
N GLU A 248 -25.02 -51.27 -11.38
CA GLU A 248 -25.45 -49.87 -11.41
C GLU A 248 -24.74 -49.04 -10.33
N LEU A 249 -24.65 -49.56 -9.10
CA LEU A 249 -23.88 -48.93 -8.02
C LEU A 249 -22.40 -48.83 -8.35
N SER A 250 -21.81 -49.88 -8.92
CA SER A 250 -20.40 -49.88 -9.31
C SER A 250 -20.12 -48.81 -10.37
N ALA A 251 -21.02 -48.65 -11.35
CA ALA A 251 -20.93 -47.59 -12.34
C ALA A 251 -21.13 -46.18 -11.72
N GLU A 252 -22.01 -46.04 -10.73
CA GLU A 252 -22.19 -44.78 -10.01
C GLU A 252 -20.97 -44.43 -9.15
N ILE A 253 -20.35 -45.42 -8.50
CA ILE A 253 -19.10 -45.25 -7.75
C ILE A 253 -17.98 -44.77 -8.69
N GLU A 254 -17.77 -45.41 -9.84
CA GLU A 254 -16.77 -44.97 -10.82
C GLU A 254 -17.02 -43.53 -11.29
N LYS A 255 -18.29 -43.17 -11.54
CA LYS A 255 -18.66 -41.81 -11.93
C LYS A 255 -18.37 -40.78 -10.83
N LEU A 256 -18.68 -41.10 -9.57
CA LEU A 256 -18.41 -40.23 -8.43
C LEU A 256 -16.91 -40.11 -8.17
N GLU A 257 -16.14 -41.19 -8.30
CA GLU A 257 -14.68 -41.17 -8.20
C GLU A 257 -14.04 -40.30 -9.28
N GLN A 258 -14.56 -40.36 -10.52
CA GLN A 258 -14.12 -39.49 -11.60
C GLN A 258 -14.41 -38.01 -11.32
N GLN A 259 -15.60 -37.68 -10.82
CA GLN A 259 -15.95 -36.31 -10.42
C GLN A 259 -15.06 -35.80 -9.28
N ILE A 260 -14.75 -36.65 -8.28
CA ILE A 260 -13.82 -36.30 -7.20
C ILE A 260 -12.42 -36.03 -7.73
N ALA A 261 -11.96 -36.81 -8.72
CA ALA A 261 -10.66 -36.58 -9.36
C ALA A 261 -10.63 -35.24 -10.11
N GLU A 262 -11.68 -34.93 -10.87
CA GLU A 262 -11.83 -33.69 -11.63
C GLU A 262 -11.83 -32.46 -10.72
N TYR A 263 -12.62 -32.48 -9.63
CA TYR A 263 -12.64 -31.40 -8.65
C TYR A 263 -11.30 -31.24 -7.90
N LYS A 264 -10.57 -32.33 -7.65
CA LYS A 264 -9.23 -32.24 -7.04
C LYS A 264 -8.23 -31.58 -8.00
N GLU A 265 -8.30 -31.88 -9.29
CA GLU A 265 -7.43 -31.26 -10.30
C GLU A 265 -7.76 -29.77 -10.47
N GLU A 266 -9.05 -29.41 -10.49
CA GLU A 266 -9.50 -28.01 -10.51
C GLU A 266 -9.04 -27.25 -9.26
N TYR A 267 -9.17 -27.86 -8.08
CA TYR A 267 -8.69 -27.28 -6.82
C TYR A 267 -7.18 -27.03 -6.84
N ILE A 268 -6.38 -27.99 -7.33
CA ILE A 268 -4.93 -27.82 -7.46
C ILE A 268 -4.60 -26.70 -8.45
N THR A 269 -5.35 -26.57 -9.54
CA THR A 269 -5.14 -25.54 -10.55
C THR A 269 -5.45 -24.14 -9.99
N LEU A 270 -6.60 -23.97 -9.34
CA LEU A 270 -6.99 -22.72 -8.68
C LEU A 270 -6.08 -22.35 -7.50
N SER A 271 -5.71 -23.33 -6.67
CA SER A 271 -4.83 -23.10 -5.51
C SER A 271 -3.37 -22.86 -5.92
N GLY A 272 -2.86 -23.60 -6.91
CA GLY A 272 -1.46 -23.57 -7.31
C GLY A 272 -1.08 -22.43 -8.26
N GLN A 273 -2.01 -21.99 -9.12
CA GLN A 273 -1.71 -20.94 -10.11
C GLN A 273 -2.09 -19.54 -9.64
N SER A 274 -3.16 -19.36 -8.86
CA SER A 274 -3.59 -18.02 -8.39
C SER A 274 -2.72 -17.50 -7.24
N SER A 275 -2.33 -18.35 -6.28
CA SER A 275 -1.49 -17.88 -5.15
C SER A 275 -0.03 -17.62 -5.55
N ARG A 276 0.61 -18.48 -6.34
CA ARG A 276 2.05 -18.30 -6.64
C ARG A 276 2.36 -17.08 -7.49
N LYS A 277 1.54 -16.76 -8.49
CA LYS A 277 1.80 -15.61 -9.37
C LYS A 277 1.51 -14.28 -8.66
N GLU A 278 0.37 -14.17 -7.99
CA GLU A 278 0.07 -12.98 -7.18
C GLU A 278 1.09 -12.76 -6.07
N ASP A 279 1.52 -13.80 -5.36
CA ASP A 279 2.50 -13.65 -4.29
C ASP A 279 3.86 -13.22 -4.83
N THR A 280 4.28 -13.70 -6.01
CA THR A 280 5.54 -13.26 -6.62
C THR A 280 5.51 -11.81 -7.10
N GLU A 281 4.38 -11.33 -7.61
CA GLU A 281 4.23 -9.93 -8.03
C GLU A 281 4.12 -9.00 -6.83
N LYS A 282 3.34 -9.37 -5.81
CA LYS A 282 3.26 -8.64 -4.54
C LYS A 282 4.62 -8.58 -3.84
N ALA A 283 5.38 -9.67 -3.82
CA ALA A 283 6.72 -9.71 -3.26
C ALA A 283 7.69 -8.76 -4.00
N LYS A 284 7.67 -8.76 -5.33
CA LYS A 284 8.49 -7.81 -6.13
C LYS A 284 8.10 -6.36 -5.88
N ILE A 285 6.80 -6.06 -5.78
CA ILE A 285 6.33 -4.70 -5.49
C ILE A 285 6.82 -4.27 -4.10
N LEU A 286 6.69 -5.14 -3.09
CA LEU A 286 7.18 -4.85 -1.74
C LEU A 286 8.70 -4.61 -1.72
N GLU A 287 9.48 -5.44 -2.42
CA GLU A 287 10.93 -5.27 -2.55
C GLU A 287 11.28 -3.92 -3.19
N THR A 288 10.61 -3.53 -4.28
CA THR A 288 10.85 -2.23 -4.92
C THR A 288 10.43 -1.03 -4.06
N LEU A 289 9.37 -1.18 -3.25
CA LEU A 289 8.94 -0.14 -2.32
C LEU A 289 9.91 0.00 -1.15
N GLU A 290 10.44 -1.12 -0.66
CA GLU A 290 11.45 -1.15 0.40
C GLU A 290 12.77 -0.54 -0.08
N GLU A 291 13.21 -0.82 -1.32
CA GLU A 291 14.38 -0.16 -1.92
C GLU A 291 14.19 1.35 -2.05
N LYS A 292 13.01 1.80 -2.53
CA LYS A 292 12.70 3.24 -2.63
C LYS A 292 12.66 3.90 -1.26
N TRP A 293 12.09 3.23 -0.27
CA TRP A 293 12.05 3.73 1.10
C TRP A 293 13.46 3.88 1.67
N ASN A 294 14.31 2.87 1.50
CA ASN A 294 15.71 2.90 1.92
C ASN A 294 16.55 3.95 1.17
N ASP A 295 16.24 4.27 -0.08
CA ASP A 295 16.90 5.34 -0.83
C ASP A 295 16.50 6.73 -0.31
N ILE A 296 15.19 6.94 -0.06
CA ILE A 296 14.68 8.18 0.51
C ILE A 296 15.20 8.38 1.94
N ASP A 297 15.24 7.33 2.75
CA ASP A 297 15.75 7.38 4.12
C ASP A 297 17.24 7.74 4.15
N ARG A 298 18.06 7.11 3.30
CA ARG A 298 19.47 7.49 3.12
C ARG A 298 19.63 8.94 2.71
N LYS A 299 18.84 9.42 1.75
CA LYS A 299 18.86 10.83 1.33
C LYS A 299 18.48 11.76 2.49
N ALA A 300 17.44 11.44 3.25
CA ALA A 300 17.02 12.22 4.41
C ALA A 300 18.15 12.31 5.46
N ILE A 301 18.80 11.21 5.79
CA ILE A 301 19.96 11.19 6.71
C ILE A 301 21.09 12.07 6.16
N THR A 302 21.42 11.98 4.87
CA THR A 302 22.48 12.83 4.30
C THR A 302 22.16 14.32 4.32
N TYR A 303 20.89 14.70 4.08
CA TYR A 303 20.47 16.10 4.17
C TYR A 303 20.48 16.60 5.61
N GLU A 304 20.11 15.76 6.57
CA GLU A 304 20.19 16.09 8.00
C GLU A 304 21.64 16.34 8.44
N VAL A 305 22.58 15.47 8.05
CA VAL A 305 24.01 15.66 8.36
C VAL A 305 24.54 16.96 7.74
N LYS A 306 24.26 17.21 6.45
CA LYS A 306 24.67 18.46 5.78
C LYS A 306 24.06 19.70 6.44
N HIS A 307 22.81 19.60 6.90
CA HIS A 307 22.15 20.68 7.61
C HIS A 307 22.83 20.97 8.96
N GLN A 308 23.18 19.92 9.73
CA GLN A 308 23.90 20.06 10.99
C GLN A 308 25.30 20.65 10.79
N GLU A 309 26.05 20.20 9.79
CA GLU A 309 27.34 20.78 9.43
C GLU A 309 27.20 22.27 9.07
N SER A 310 26.22 22.62 8.24
CA SER A 310 25.97 24.01 7.85
C SER A 310 25.57 24.89 9.04
N GLN A 311 24.73 24.38 9.96
CA GLN A 311 24.39 25.08 11.20
C GLN A 311 25.62 25.30 12.09
N GLN A 312 26.52 24.32 12.20
CA GLN A 312 27.76 24.47 12.96
C GLN A 312 28.64 25.57 12.35
N THR A 313 28.80 25.59 11.02
CA THR A 313 29.55 26.64 10.32
C THR A 313 28.92 28.01 10.55
N LEU A 314 27.59 28.13 10.44
CA LEU A 314 26.88 29.38 10.72
C LEU A 314 27.05 29.87 12.16
N SER A 315 27.05 28.95 13.13
CA SER A 315 27.31 29.26 14.55
C SER A 315 28.72 29.81 14.77
N HIS A 316 29.73 29.23 14.10
CA HIS A 316 31.10 29.74 14.14
C HIS A 316 31.18 31.14 13.53
N ILE A 317 30.60 31.35 12.34
CA ILE A 317 30.57 32.66 11.68
C ILE A 317 29.89 33.70 12.58
N ARG A 318 28.73 33.35 13.18
CA ARG A 318 28.03 34.20 14.14
C ARG A 318 28.93 34.65 15.29
N THR A 319 29.66 33.72 15.88
CA THR A 319 30.59 34.00 16.99
C THR A 319 31.75 34.88 16.54
N CYS A 320 32.31 34.65 15.35
CA CYS A 320 33.37 35.47 14.77
C CYS A 320 32.90 36.92 14.52
N ILE A 321 31.72 37.10 13.93
CA ILE A 321 31.14 38.42 13.67
C ILE A 321 30.91 39.16 15.00
N GLU A 322 30.37 38.48 16.02
CA GLU A 322 30.16 39.08 17.34
C GLU A 322 31.48 39.54 17.98
N SER A 323 32.54 38.73 17.85
CA SER A 323 33.88 39.07 18.35
C SER A 323 34.45 40.30 17.66
N ILE A 324 34.37 40.36 16.33
CA ILE A 324 34.88 41.50 15.55
C ILE A 324 34.09 42.77 15.85
N PHE A 325 32.76 42.68 15.89
CA PHE A 325 31.87 43.78 16.22
C PHE A 325 32.23 44.41 17.58
N ARG A 326 32.46 43.57 18.60
CA ARG A 326 32.87 44.02 19.94
C ARG A 326 34.28 44.62 19.95
N ARG A 327 35.25 44.00 19.26
CA ARG A 327 36.65 44.46 19.22
C ARG A 327 36.82 45.80 18.52
N LEU A 328 36.03 46.07 17.48
CA LEU A 328 36.03 47.35 16.76
C LEU A 328 35.27 48.46 17.51
N GLY A 329 34.60 48.11 18.61
CA GLY A 329 33.82 49.06 19.40
C GLY A 329 32.61 49.60 18.64
N CYS A 330 32.01 48.81 17.75
CA CYS A 330 30.77 49.17 17.06
C CYS A 330 29.65 49.29 18.10
N SER A 331 28.85 50.36 18.04
CA SER A 331 27.80 50.62 19.03
C SER A 331 26.50 49.95 18.62
N ALA A 332 25.72 49.48 19.59
CA ALA A 332 24.36 48.99 19.33
C ALA A 332 23.42 50.08 18.78
N GLU A 333 23.83 51.35 18.87
CA GLU A 333 23.15 52.52 18.31
C GLU A 333 23.31 52.64 16.79
N ASP A 334 24.36 52.02 16.22
CA ASP A 334 24.60 51.98 14.77
C ASP A 334 23.72 50.92 14.07
N LEU A 335 23.02 50.08 14.86
CA LEU A 335 22.13 49.06 14.32
C LEU A 335 20.75 49.62 13.95
N PRO A 336 20.21 49.24 12.78
CA PRO A 336 18.83 49.54 12.41
C PRO A 336 17.84 49.05 13.47
N CYS A 337 16.83 49.88 13.76
CA CYS A 337 15.77 49.57 14.71
C CYS A 337 15.06 48.26 14.30
N GLY A 338 15.08 47.25 15.17
CA GLY A 338 14.52 45.92 14.89
C GLY A 338 15.55 44.80 14.85
N CYS A 339 16.85 45.11 14.81
CA CYS A 339 17.88 44.13 15.11
C CYS A 339 17.86 43.86 16.62
N GLY A 340 17.39 42.67 17.02
CA GLY A 340 17.38 42.27 18.42
C GLY A 340 18.79 42.23 19.03
N SER A 341 18.88 41.89 20.33
CA SER A 341 20.14 41.83 21.09
C SER A 341 21.14 40.75 20.64
N GLY A 342 20.89 40.04 19.53
CA GLY A 342 21.70 38.92 19.07
C GLY A 342 21.72 38.77 17.55
N ILE A 343 22.82 38.23 17.04
CA ILE A 343 23.05 38.00 15.61
C ILE A 343 22.23 36.79 15.14
N SER A 344 21.20 36.97 14.32
CA SER A 344 20.48 35.91 13.61
C SER A 344 20.95 35.81 12.15
N GLU A 345 20.58 34.73 11.46
CA GLU A 345 20.88 34.57 10.03
C GLU A 345 20.34 35.73 9.18
N ALA A 346 19.17 36.27 9.55
CA ALA A 346 18.55 37.39 8.84
C ALA A 346 19.24 38.74 9.08
N ASN A 347 19.95 38.91 10.19
CA ASN A 347 20.60 40.18 10.53
C ASN A 347 22.13 40.16 10.37
N MET A 348 22.72 38.99 10.11
CA MET A 348 24.18 38.81 9.99
C MET A 348 24.82 39.77 8.97
N MET A 349 24.16 39.98 7.83
CA MET A 349 24.61 40.93 6.80
C MET A 349 24.64 42.38 7.28
N VAL A 350 23.70 42.76 8.15
CA VAL A 350 23.64 44.11 8.73
C VAL A 350 24.81 44.33 9.69
N TYR A 351 25.13 43.35 10.53
CA TYR A 351 26.31 43.41 11.39
C TYR A 351 27.61 43.52 10.58
N LEU A 352 27.74 42.78 9.47
CA LEU A 352 28.90 42.86 8.58
C LEU A 352 29.03 44.24 7.91
N ALA A 353 27.93 44.85 7.47
CA ALA A 353 27.95 46.18 6.86
C ALA A 353 28.43 47.26 7.86
N ILE A 354 28.01 47.17 9.13
CA ILE A 354 28.45 48.10 10.18
C ILE A 354 29.93 47.88 10.51
N ILE A 355 30.37 46.62 10.60
CA ILE A 355 31.79 46.28 10.76
C ILE A 355 32.62 46.87 9.62
N GLU A 356 32.17 46.74 8.38
CA GLU A 356 32.83 47.30 7.20
C GLU A 356 32.93 48.83 7.30
N GLN A 357 31.82 49.51 7.59
CA GLN A 357 31.81 50.97 7.77
C GLN A 357 32.80 51.41 8.84
N ARG A 358 32.76 50.77 10.02
CA ARG A 358 33.63 51.14 11.15
C ARG A 358 35.10 50.87 10.85
N THR A 359 35.40 49.77 10.16
CA THR A 359 36.76 49.44 9.73
C THR A 359 37.29 50.49 8.76
N ASN A 360 36.48 50.91 7.80
CA ASN A 360 36.84 51.96 6.84
C ASN A 360 37.06 53.34 7.53
N GLU A 361 36.28 53.68 8.55
CA GLU A 361 36.49 54.88 9.36
C GLU A 361 37.82 54.84 10.11
N LEU A 362 38.12 53.70 10.76
CA LEU A 362 39.39 53.50 11.46
C LEU A 362 40.58 53.57 10.51
N LEU A 363 40.46 53.00 9.31
CA LEU A 363 41.50 53.05 8.28
C LEU A 363 41.77 54.48 7.81
N LYS A 364 40.71 55.27 7.57
CA LYS A 364 40.83 56.69 7.22
C LYS A 364 41.51 57.50 8.31
N MET A 365 41.14 57.28 9.58
CA MET A 365 41.79 57.95 10.71
C MET A 365 43.27 57.57 10.82
N TYR A 366 43.61 56.30 10.58
CA TYR A 366 45.00 55.84 10.56
C TYR A 366 45.80 56.48 9.41
N ASP A 367 45.24 56.56 8.20
CA ASP A 367 45.90 57.21 7.06
C ASP A 367 46.11 58.71 7.30
N SER A 368 45.16 59.41 7.92
CA SER A 368 45.34 60.82 8.32
C SER A 368 46.42 61.00 9.38
N LEU A 369 46.44 60.14 10.41
CA LEU A 369 47.49 60.19 11.44
C LEU A 369 48.87 59.88 10.85
N LYS A 370 48.94 58.99 9.85
CA LYS A 370 50.18 58.68 9.14
C LYS A 370 50.64 59.83 8.24
N GLN A 371 49.72 60.52 7.57
CA GLN A 371 50.03 61.74 6.83
C GLN A 371 50.51 62.87 7.75
N ASP A 372 49.91 63.02 8.94
CA ASP A 372 50.35 63.98 9.96
C ASP A 372 51.74 63.61 10.52
N ASP A 373 52.04 62.32 10.69
CA ASP A 373 53.38 61.83 11.06
C ASP A 373 54.41 62.04 9.93
N ASP A 374 54.04 61.82 8.65
CA ASP A 374 54.91 62.10 7.49
C ASP A 374 55.15 63.62 7.29
N GLU A 375 54.17 64.47 7.65
CA GLU A 375 54.28 65.95 7.62
C GLU A 375 55.08 66.48 8.83
N TYR A 376 55.05 65.81 9.99
CA TYR A 376 55.94 66.08 11.13
C TYR A 376 57.36 65.53 10.94
N GLU A 377 57.55 64.42 10.22
CA GLU A 377 58.86 63.81 9.98
C GLU A 377 59.66 64.52 8.86
N SER A 378 59.01 65.36 8.04
CA SER A 378 59.66 66.30 7.10
C SER A 378 60.52 67.41 7.75
N THR A 379 60.57 67.48 9.09
CA THR A 379 61.40 68.45 9.84
C THR A 379 62.58 67.84 10.59
N ARG A 380 62.92 66.56 10.38
CA ARG A 380 64.15 65.95 10.92
C ARG A 380 65.10 65.46 9.83
N PRO A 381 66.43 65.68 9.98
CA PRO A 381 67.40 65.18 9.01
C PRO A 381 67.46 63.66 9.04
N ALA A 382 67.39 63.07 7.85
CA ALA A 382 67.41 61.64 7.59
C ALA A 382 68.54 60.90 8.31
N ARG A 383 68.18 59.82 9.02
CA ARG A 383 69.11 58.75 9.36
C ARG A 383 68.74 57.50 8.56
N THR A 384 69.65 57.16 7.67
CA THR A 384 69.74 55.92 6.90
C THR A 384 69.50 54.69 7.75
N GLY A 385 68.53 53.87 7.35
CA GLY A 385 68.32 52.51 7.81
C GLY A 385 67.61 51.71 6.72
N GLN A 386 68.37 51.02 5.89
CA GLN A 386 67.88 50.01 4.95
C GLN A 386 67.19 48.89 5.73
N THR A 387 65.95 48.57 5.40
CA THR A 387 65.47 47.18 5.28
C THR A 387 64.26 47.13 4.36
N SER A 388 64.56 47.01 3.08
CA SER A 388 63.67 46.40 2.10
C SER A 388 63.33 44.96 2.51
N THR A 389 62.09 44.70 2.89
CA THR A 389 61.45 43.42 2.59
C THR A 389 60.03 43.70 2.09
N SER A 390 59.87 43.54 0.78
CA SER A 390 58.57 43.55 0.13
C SER A 390 57.72 42.41 0.70
N LEU A 391 56.73 42.74 1.53
CA LEU A 391 55.65 41.81 1.84
C LEU A 391 54.73 41.75 0.61
N GLN A 392 55.02 40.80 -0.28
CA GLN A 392 54.06 40.34 -1.28
C GLN A 392 52.92 39.64 -0.54
N ILE A 393 51.83 40.37 -0.29
CA ILE A 393 50.54 39.77 0.04
C ILE A 393 50.05 39.10 -1.24
N LYS A 394 50.33 37.79 -1.37
CA LYS A 394 49.62 36.94 -2.33
C LYS A 394 48.18 36.85 -1.83
N LEU A 395 47.24 37.41 -2.61
CA LEU A 395 45.84 37.05 -2.47
C LEU A 395 45.75 35.51 -2.57
N PRO A 396 44.95 34.83 -1.74
CA PRO A 396 44.67 33.43 -1.96
C PRO A 396 44.03 33.33 -3.35
N SER A 397 44.75 32.71 -4.28
CA SER A 397 44.19 32.25 -5.54
C SER A 397 43.07 31.29 -5.18
N THR A 398 41.82 31.68 -5.39
CA THR A 398 40.62 30.83 -5.30
C THR A 398 40.61 29.82 -6.45
N VAL A 399 41.65 29.00 -6.51
CA VAL A 399 41.77 27.84 -7.38
C VAL A 399 42.33 26.72 -6.50
N GLU A 400 41.61 26.40 -5.42
CA GLU A 400 41.59 25.03 -4.94
C GLU A 400 40.65 24.29 -5.89
N ASP A 401 41.29 23.62 -6.85
CA ASP A 401 41.06 22.23 -7.27
C ASP A 401 39.81 21.56 -6.69
N TYR A 402 38.63 22.10 -7.00
CA TYR A 402 37.43 21.29 -7.13
C TYR A 402 37.67 20.44 -8.36
N SER A 403 38.13 19.21 -8.12
CA SER A 403 37.98 18.09 -9.04
C SER A 403 36.49 17.93 -9.30
N ASP A 404 35.99 18.75 -10.21
CA ASP A 404 34.72 18.63 -10.89
C ASP A 404 34.81 17.41 -11.81
N ASP A 405 34.62 16.25 -11.19
CA ASP A 405 34.33 14.98 -11.84
C ASP A 405 32.81 14.74 -11.65
N GLU A 406 31.99 15.79 -11.78
CA GLU A 406 30.57 15.67 -12.10
C GLU A 406 30.49 15.53 -13.62
N ASP A 407 30.49 14.27 -14.07
CA ASP A 407 29.99 13.88 -15.39
C ASP A 407 28.49 14.29 -15.45
N ASP A 408 28.23 15.57 -15.70
CA ASP A 408 26.95 16.07 -16.23
C ASP A 408 26.82 15.58 -17.68
N GLU A 409 26.45 14.30 -17.84
CA GLU A 409 25.88 13.76 -19.08
C GLU A 409 24.41 13.39 -18.81
N ASP A 410 23.55 14.36 -19.15
CA ASP A 410 22.24 14.21 -19.79
C ASP A 410 21.07 13.67 -18.94
N GLU A 411 20.30 14.61 -18.40
CA GLU A 411 18.83 14.56 -18.49
C GLU A 411 18.42 14.51 -19.96
N ASP A 412 18.14 13.30 -20.47
CA ASP A 412 17.08 12.94 -21.42
C ASP A 412 17.49 11.73 -22.27
N ASP A 413 17.16 10.51 -21.80
CA ASP A 413 16.71 9.38 -22.62
C ASP A 413 16.58 8.10 -21.78
N GLN A 414 15.38 7.83 -21.26
CA GLN A 414 15.03 6.56 -20.62
C GLN A 414 14.85 5.43 -21.66
N ARG A 415 15.90 5.12 -22.42
CA ARG A 415 15.99 3.88 -23.20
C ARG A 415 17.02 2.92 -22.60
N PRO A 416 16.74 1.60 -22.61
CA PRO A 416 17.70 0.62 -22.15
C PRO A 416 18.98 0.68 -23.01
N PHE A 417 20.13 0.70 -22.33
CA PHE A 417 21.46 0.76 -22.96
C PHE A 417 21.66 -0.38 -23.96
N THR A 418 22.29 -0.07 -25.09
CA THR A 418 22.69 -1.09 -26.05
C THR A 418 23.89 -1.89 -25.53
N ARG A 419 24.07 -3.11 -26.06
CA ARG A 419 25.13 -4.04 -25.60
C ARG A 419 26.54 -3.44 -25.71
N ASP A 420 26.76 -2.60 -26.72
CA ASP A 420 28.07 -1.98 -26.94
C ASP A 420 28.33 -0.85 -25.95
N GLU A 421 27.32 -0.04 -25.60
CA GLU A 421 27.40 1.01 -24.56
C GLU A 421 27.67 0.40 -23.17
N LEU A 422 27.03 -0.73 -22.86
CA LEU A 422 27.27 -1.46 -21.61
C LEU A 422 28.73 -1.94 -21.52
N LYS A 423 29.31 -2.35 -22.66
CA LYS A 423 30.69 -2.85 -22.75
C LYS A 423 31.71 -1.73 -22.57
N THR A 424 31.45 -0.54 -23.13
CA THR A 424 32.29 0.65 -22.90
C THR A 424 32.24 1.09 -21.44
N LYS A 425 31.04 1.09 -20.83
CA LYS A 425 30.86 1.47 -19.42
C LYS A 425 31.54 0.48 -18.47
N ALA A 426 31.46 -0.82 -18.75
CA ALA A 426 32.18 -1.86 -18.01
C ALA A 426 33.71 -1.70 -18.10
N ASN A 427 34.24 -1.40 -19.29
CA ASN A 427 35.67 -1.18 -19.50
C ASN A 427 36.19 0.09 -18.82
N LYS A 428 35.41 1.18 -18.81
CA LYS A 428 35.73 2.41 -18.06
C LYS A 428 35.84 2.11 -16.55
N ASN A 429 34.90 1.35 -16.00
CA ASN A 429 34.92 0.96 -14.58
C ASN A 429 36.06 0.00 -14.22
N TYR A 430 36.41 -0.91 -15.12
CA TYR A 430 37.56 -1.80 -14.93
C TYR A 430 38.88 -1.02 -14.88
N ASN A 431 39.05 -0.02 -15.75
CA ASN A 431 40.24 0.85 -15.75
C ASN A 431 40.28 1.81 -14.54
N LYS A 432 39.15 2.32 -14.05
CA LYS A 432 39.09 3.11 -12.81
C LYS A 432 39.49 2.28 -11.58
N LYS A 433 39.18 0.96 -11.56
CA LYS A 433 39.60 0.03 -10.49
C LYS A 433 41.10 -0.29 -10.46
N GLN A 434 41.78 -0.30 -11.61
CA GLN A 434 43.23 -0.56 -11.65
C GLN A 434 44.09 0.62 -11.20
N LYS A 435 43.56 1.86 -11.20
CA LYS A 435 44.33 3.07 -10.86
C LYS A 435 44.34 3.45 -9.37
N LYS A 436 43.70 2.71 -8.46
CA LYS A 436 43.76 2.99 -7.01
C LYS A 436 44.94 2.24 -6.34
N PRO A 437 45.93 2.92 -5.74
CA PRO A 437 47.00 2.25 -4.99
C PRO A 437 46.44 1.70 -3.66
N ARG A 438 46.79 0.44 -3.34
CA ARG A 438 46.47 -0.21 -2.06
C ARG A 438 47.30 0.42 -0.93
N ASN A 439 46.74 1.39 -0.22
CA ASN A 439 47.34 1.86 1.02
C ASN A 439 46.85 1.00 2.20
N ARG A 440 47.69 0.07 2.67
CA ARG A 440 47.49 -0.65 3.94
C ARG A 440 48.24 0.11 5.03
N GLY A 441 47.53 0.89 5.83
CA GLY A 441 48.07 1.50 7.04
C GLY A 441 47.99 0.52 8.20
N ALA A 442 49.16 0.17 8.75
CA ALA A 442 49.30 -0.36 10.09
C ALA A 442 49.40 0.83 11.06
N HIS A 443 48.53 0.87 12.05
CA HIS A 443 48.85 1.25 13.42
C HIS A 443 47.71 0.82 14.36
#